data_AF-A0A2A4J946-F1
#
_entry.id   AF-A0A2A4J946-F1
#
_cell.length_a   1.000
_cell.length_b   1.000
_cell.length_c   1.000
_cell.angle_alpha   90.00
_cell.angle_beta   90.00
_cell.angle_gamma   90.00
#
_symmetry.space_group_name_H-M   'P 1'
#
loop_
_entity.id
_entity.type
_entity.pdbx_description
1 polymer ?
#
loop_
_entity_poly.entity_id
_entity_poly.type
_entity_poly.pdbx_seq_one_letter_code
_entity_poly.pdbx_strand_id
1 'polypeptide(L)'
;MDSNDILDDKDSGPEVQINFPSSVMTRIEEMMGGTEQFDSAEFDAVAYINRVFPTEQSLSGVESAAARCEFHLAGVEHDIRRLVRAQAEQRDAGQKALLEAQRCIGELALQVADINKKAERSESMVREITSEIKQLDCAKSNLTAAITALNHLHMLVGGVDALRNMTHSRQYKEIVLPMQAIMEVLQHFECYRSIRELSALRDQVTAIRSQLAAQILADFKEAFTGTEYQHLFSAEQEQAWVSHVERRYAWLKRHLLAFEESLAGLFPPAWRLSERIAQHFCKITRSDLAALMSSRRSEVDVKLLLYAIQKTYNFELLLHKRFTGNQY
;
A
#
# COMPACT_ATOMS: atom_id res chain seq x y z
N MET A 1 -9.01 -69.89 32.99
CA MET A 1 -9.68 -68.61 33.31
C MET A 1 -9.42 -67.67 32.16
N ASP A 2 -9.80 -68.05 30.95
CA ASP A 2 -11.16 -68.24 30.43
C ASP A 2 -11.49 -66.98 29.64
N SER A 3 -11.42 -67.11 28.32
CA SER A 3 -12.59 -66.95 27.46
C SER A 3 -12.17 -67.27 26.03
N ASN A 4 -12.67 -68.42 25.55
CA ASN A 4 -12.83 -68.71 24.14
C ASN A 4 -13.72 -67.63 23.54
N ASP A 5 -13.21 -66.83 22.62
CA ASP A 5 -14.07 -66.12 21.67
C ASP A 5 -14.04 -66.84 20.33
N ILE A 6 -15.25 -67.26 19.99
CA ILE A 6 -15.69 -68.15 18.95
C ILE A 6 -15.49 -67.50 17.58
N LEU A 7 -15.01 -68.31 16.64
CA LEU A 7 -15.03 -68.08 15.20
C LEU A 7 -16.47 -67.79 14.76
N ASP A 8 -16.76 -66.56 14.34
CA ASP A 8 -18.00 -66.21 13.65
C ASP A 8 -17.61 -65.78 12.22
N ASP A 9 -17.45 -66.79 11.36
CA ASP A 9 -17.29 -66.66 9.92
C ASP A 9 -18.63 -66.19 9.32
N LYS A 10 -18.89 -64.88 9.43
CA LYS A 10 -19.98 -64.21 8.71
C LYS A 10 -19.49 -63.75 7.34
N ASP A 11 -19.13 -64.71 6.49
CA ASP A 11 -19.13 -64.48 5.04
C ASP A 11 -20.58 -64.58 4.53
N SER A 12 -21.39 -63.61 4.93
CA SER A 12 -22.68 -63.32 4.30
C SER A 12 -22.56 -61.91 3.74
N GLY A 13 -21.85 -61.80 2.62
CA GLY A 13 -22.01 -60.64 1.75
C GLY A 13 -23.50 -60.45 1.43
N PRO A 14 -23.98 -59.21 1.25
CA PRO A 14 -25.39 -58.97 0.96
C PRO A 14 -25.76 -59.75 -0.29
N GLU A 15 -26.84 -60.55 -0.24
CA GLU A 15 -27.50 -61.04 -1.44
C GLU A 15 -27.91 -59.81 -2.25
N VAL A 16 -27.07 -59.41 -3.20
CA VAL A 16 -27.40 -58.36 -4.14
C VAL A 16 -28.51 -58.95 -5.02
N GLN A 17 -29.75 -58.69 -4.67
CA GLN A 17 -30.88 -58.84 -5.61
C GLN A 17 -30.62 -57.87 -6.76
N ILE A 18 -30.03 -58.39 -7.84
CA ILE A 18 -29.84 -57.65 -9.08
C ILE A 18 -31.22 -57.47 -9.70
N ASN A 19 -31.90 -56.38 -9.35
CA ASN A 19 -33.19 -56.02 -9.93
C ASN A 19 -32.91 -55.26 -11.23
N PHE A 20 -32.98 -55.96 -12.36
CA PHE A 20 -32.72 -55.35 -13.67
C PHE A 20 -33.85 -54.36 -14.02
N PRO A 21 -33.54 -53.14 -14.51
CA PRO A 21 -34.54 -52.23 -15.05
C PRO A 21 -35.36 -52.92 -16.16
N SER A 22 -36.64 -52.59 -16.29
CA SER A 22 -37.54 -53.19 -17.28
C SER A 22 -36.96 -53.16 -18.70
N SER A 23 -36.25 -52.10 -19.07
CA SER A 23 -35.56 -51.98 -20.37
C SER A 23 -34.45 -53.00 -20.59
N VAL A 24 -33.74 -53.41 -19.52
CA VAL A 24 -32.70 -54.43 -19.56
C VAL A 24 -33.35 -55.81 -19.64
N MET A 25 -34.44 -56.02 -18.90
CA MET A 25 -35.22 -57.26 -18.94
C MET A 25 -35.79 -57.50 -20.35
N THR A 26 -36.38 -56.47 -20.97
CA THR A 26 -36.87 -56.52 -22.35
C THR A 26 -35.75 -56.76 -23.37
N ARG A 27 -34.57 -56.16 -23.18
CA ARG A 27 -33.42 -56.44 -24.06
C ARG A 27 -32.88 -57.86 -23.90
N ILE A 28 -32.92 -58.42 -22.70
CA ILE A 28 -32.55 -59.81 -22.45
C ILE A 28 -33.55 -60.73 -23.17
N GLU A 29 -34.85 -60.45 -23.08
CA GLU A 29 -35.90 -61.18 -23.82
C GLU A 29 -35.75 -61.07 -25.34
N GLU A 30 -35.37 -59.90 -25.87
CA GLU A 30 -35.06 -59.72 -27.30
C GLU A 30 -33.79 -60.48 -27.72
N MET A 31 -32.75 -60.52 -26.87
CA MET A 31 -31.51 -61.24 -27.13
C MET A 31 -31.65 -62.76 -27.03
N MET A 32 -32.65 -63.26 -26.26
CA MET A 32 -33.00 -64.68 -26.20
C MET A 32 -33.74 -65.18 -27.45
N GLY A 33 -33.96 -64.33 -28.45
CA GLY A 33 -34.36 -64.77 -29.79
C GLY A 33 -35.72 -65.47 -29.81
N GLY A 34 -36.80 -64.71 -29.61
CA GLY A 34 -38.17 -65.15 -29.88
C GLY A 34 -38.57 -66.40 -29.10
N THR A 35 -38.98 -66.19 -27.83
CA THR A 35 -39.66 -67.15 -26.94
C THR A 35 -40.14 -68.41 -27.65
N GLU A 36 -39.34 -69.46 -27.59
CA GLU A 36 -39.84 -70.80 -27.88
C GLU A 36 -40.98 -71.07 -26.87
N GLN A 37 -42.07 -71.71 -27.30
CA GLN A 37 -43.26 -71.95 -26.46
C GLN A 37 -42.98 -72.71 -25.15
N PHE A 38 -41.76 -73.19 -24.96
CA PHE A 38 -41.29 -73.93 -23.79
C PHE A 38 -40.80 -73.04 -22.63
N ASP A 39 -40.54 -71.74 -22.87
CA ASP A 39 -39.98 -70.83 -21.85
C ASP A 39 -41.04 -70.15 -20.97
N SER A 40 -42.33 -70.40 -21.21
CA SER A 40 -43.41 -69.82 -20.41
C SER A 40 -43.60 -70.56 -19.09
N ALA A 41 -43.72 -69.84 -17.97
CA ALA A 41 -44.01 -70.42 -16.65
C ALA A 41 -45.36 -71.18 -16.57
N GLU A 42 -46.25 -70.98 -17.54
CA GLU A 42 -47.57 -71.63 -17.66
C GLU A 42 -47.62 -72.68 -18.79
N PHE A 43 -46.47 -73.27 -19.16
CA PHE A 43 -46.45 -74.27 -20.23
C PHE A 43 -47.27 -75.52 -19.86
N ASP A 44 -48.39 -75.73 -20.54
CA ASP A 44 -49.20 -76.95 -20.44
C ASP A 44 -48.79 -77.96 -21.51
N ALA A 45 -48.03 -78.97 -21.08
CA ALA A 45 -47.56 -80.06 -21.93
C ALA A 45 -48.72 -80.85 -22.58
N VAL A 46 -49.85 -81.00 -21.89
CA VAL A 46 -51.00 -81.75 -22.39
C VAL A 46 -51.73 -80.96 -23.47
N ALA A 47 -51.95 -79.66 -23.25
CA ALA A 47 -52.52 -78.78 -24.27
C ALA A 47 -51.60 -78.67 -25.49
N TYR A 48 -50.28 -78.63 -25.30
CA TYR A 48 -49.30 -78.60 -26.38
C TYR A 48 -49.34 -79.89 -27.22
N ILE A 49 -49.30 -81.07 -26.59
CA ILE A 49 -49.36 -82.37 -27.28
C ILE A 49 -50.67 -82.49 -28.08
N ASN A 50 -51.80 -82.12 -27.48
CA ASN A 50 -53.11 -82.16 -28.15
C ASN A 50 -53.21 -81.15 -29.30
N ARG A 51 -52.46 -80.04 -29.26
CA ARG A 51 -52.36 -79.07 -30.36
C ARG A 51 -51.47 -79.55 -31.50
N VAL A 52 -50.37 -80.23 -31.18
CA VAL A 52 -49.41 -80.77 -32.17
C VAL A 52 -49.96 -82.05 -32.84
N PHE A 53 -50.75 -82.84 -32.11
CA PHE A 53 -51.39 -84.06 -32.59
C PHE A 53 -52.92 -84.06 -32.36
N PRO A 54 -53.69 -83.24 -33.11
CA PRO A 54 -55.13 -83.07 -32.87
C PRO A 54 -56.00 -84.25 -33.34
N THR A 55 -55.46 -85.17 -34.15
CA THR A 55 -56.21 -86.31 -34.71
C THR A 55 -55.37 -87.59 -34.69
N GLU A 56 -56.02 -88.76 -34.64
CA GLU A 56 -55.32 -90.07 -34.62
C GLU A 56 -54.40 -90.30 -35.83
N GLN A 57 -54.71 -89.72 -36.99
CA GLN A 57 -53.86 -89.80 -38.19
C GLN A 57 -52.55 -89.00 -38.04
N SER A 58 -52.55 -87.97 -37.19
CA SER A 58 -51.38 -87.13 -36.89
C SER A 58 -50.32 -87.87 -36.06
N LEU A 59 -50.72 -88.94 -35.36
CA LEU A 59 -49.83 -89.80 -34.56
C LEU A 59 -48.75 -90.50 -35.41
N SER A 60 -48.97 -90.60 -36.73
CA SER A 60 -47.96 -91.10 -37.68
C SER A 60 -46.67 -90.26 -37.71
N GLY A 61 -46.73 -88.98 -37.30
CA GLY A 61 -45.58 -88.07 -37.25
C GLY A 61 -44.89 -87.99 -35.88
N VAL A 62 -45.31 -88.78 -34.89
CA VAL A 62 -44.81 -88.72 -33.51
C VAL A 62 -43.32 -89.01 -33.44
N GLU A 63 -42.83 -90.02 -34.15
CA GLU A 63 -41.40 -90.33 -34.18
C GLU A 63 -40.56 -89.17 -34.74
N SER A 64 -41.07 -88.48 -35.77
CA SER A 64 -40.39 -87.31 -36.35
C SER A 64 -40.41 -86.10 -35.41
N ALA A 65 -41.51 -85.87 -34.70
CA ALA A 65 -41.60 -84.79 -33.71
C ALA A 65 -40.76 -85.08 -32.46
N ALA A 66 -40.71 -86.34 -32.01
CA ALA A 66 -39.84 -86.79 -30.92
C ALA A 66 -38.37 -86.62 -31.32
N ALA A 67 -37.98 -87.06 -32.53
CA ALA A 67 -36.63 -86.85 -33.04
C ALA A 67 -36.26 -85.37 -33.16
N ARG A 68 -37.21 -84.50 -33.53
CA ARG A 68 -37.01 -83.04 -33.54
C ARG A 68 -36.81 -82.47 -32.13
N CYS A 69 -37.61 -82.92 -31.16
CA CYS A 69 -37.46 -82.50 -29.77
C CYS A 69 -36.13 -83.00 -29.17
N GLU A 70 -35.72 -84.24 -29.46
CA GLU A 70 -34.43 -84.80 -29.05
C GLU A 70 -33.27 -84.03 -29.68
N PHE A 71 -33.38 -83.66 -30.96
CA PHE A 71 -32.37 -82.84 -31.64
C PHE A 71 -32.27 -81.43 -31.02
N HIS A 72 -33.41 -80.79 -30.72
CA HIS A 72 -33.45 -79.50 -30.03
C HIS A 72 -32.88 -79.60 -28.62
N LEU A 73 -33.25 -80.64 -27.85
CA LEU A 73 -32.72 -80.88 -26.51
C LEU A 73 -31.21 -81.09 -26.54
N ALA A 74 -30.69 -81.85 -27.51
CA ALA A 74 -29.25 -82.02 -27.71
C ALA A 74 -28.55 -80.71 -28.10
N GLY A 75 -29.20 -79.86 -28.91
CA GLY A 75 -28.71 -78.53 -29.26
C GLY A 75 -28.63 -77.60 -28.05
N VAL A 76 -29.71 -77.53 -27.26
CA VAL A 76 -29.78 -76.74 -26.03
C VAL A 76 -28.78 -77.24 -24.99
N GLU A 77 -28.64 -78.55 -24.79
CA GLU A 77 -27.60 -79.10 -23.90
C GLU A 77 -26.19 -78.72 -24.36
N HIS A 78 -25.93 -78.74 -25.67
CA HIS A 78 -24.64 -78.33 -26.21
C HIS A 78 -24.38 -76.83 -25.95
N ASP A 79 -25.38 -75.98 -26.19
CA ASP A 79 -25.28 -74.55 -25.95
C ASP A 79 -25.14 -74.21 -24.47
N ILE A 80 -25.89 -74.88 -23.57
CA ILE A 80 -25.73 -74.74 -22.11
C ILE A 80 -24.30 -75.12 -21.70
N ARG A 81 -23.79 -76.28 -22.16
CA ARG A 81 -22.42 -76.70 -21.83
C ARG A 81 -21.37 -75.71 -22.37
N ARG A 82 -21.58 -75.14 -23.57
CA ARG A 82 -20.70 -74.10 -24.12
C ARG A 82 -20.73 -72.84 -23.28
N LEU A 83 -21.93 -72.35 -22.93
CA LEU A 83 -22.11 -71.13 -22.14
C LEU A 83 -21.56 -71.28 -20.72
N VAL A 84 -21.75 -72.41 -20.06
CA VAL A 84 -21.21 -72.68 -18.72
C VAL A 84 -19.67 -72.66 -18.74
N ARG A 85 -19.05 -73.25 -19.77
CA ARG A 85 -17.58 -73.20 -19.94
C ARG A 85 -17.10 -71.78 -20.23
N ALA A 86 -17.73 -71.08 -21.16
CA ALA A 86 -17.40 -69.69 -21.48
C ALA A 86 -17.58 -68.78 -20.26
N GLN A 87 -18.61 -69.00 -19.44
CA GLN A 87 -18.84 -68.25 -18.20
C GLN A 87 -17.79 -68.54 -17.15
N ALA A 88 -17.35 -69.81 -17.00
CA ALA A 88 -16.27 -70.17 -16.08
C ALA A 88 -14.95 -69.52 -16.48
N GLU A 89 -14.61 -69.54 -17.77
CA GLU A 89 -13.41 -68.88 -18.33
C GLU A 89 -13.47 -67.36 -18.16
N GLN A 90 -14.63 -66.75 -18.45
CA GLN A 90 -14.82 -65.31 -18.32
C GLN A 90 -14.83 -64.85 -16.84
N ARG A 91 -15.34 -65.68 -15.93
CA ARG A 91 -15.28 -65.41 -14.49
C ARG A 91 -13.84 -65.45 -13.96
N ASP A 92 -13.05 -66.44 -14.37
CA ASP A 92 -11.63 -66.53 -13.98
C ASP A 92 -10.82 -65.35 -14.54
N ALA A 93 -11.05 -64.98 -15.80
CA ALA A 93 -10.43 -63.80 -16.41
C ALA A 93 -10.84 -62.50 -15.70
N GLY A 94 -12.13 -62.35 -15.37
CA GLY A 94 -12.64 -61.20 -14.62
C GLY A 94 -12.06 -61.10 -13.21
N GLN A 95 -11.93 -62.22 -12.50
CA GLN A 95 -11.37 -62.26 -11.15
C GLN A 95 -9.87 -61.94 -11.16
N LYS A 96 -9.12 -62.42 -12.15
CA LYS A 96 -7.72 -62.03 -12.36
C LYS A 96 -7.57 -60.54 -12.64
N ALA A 97 -8.38 -59.99 -13.55
CA ALA A 97 -8.36 -58.56 -13.86
C ALA A 97 -8.71 -57.70 -12.63
N LEU A 98 -9.64 -58.15 -11.78
CA LEU A 98 -10.01 -57.45 -10.55
C LEU A 98 -8.85 -57.44 -9.53
N LEU A 99 -8.20 -58.59 -9.32
CA LEU A 99 -7.03 -58.69 -8.43
C LEU A 99 -5.87 -57.83 -8.91
N GLU A 100 -5.64 -57.80 -10.23
CA GLU A 100 -4.60 -56.98 -10.84
C GLU A 100 -4.91 -55.49 -10.72
N ALA A 101 -6.18 -55.10 -10.91
CA ALA A 101 -6.63 -53.73 -10.66
C ALA A 101 -6.48 -53.33 -9.18
N GLN A 102 -6.84 -54.20 -8.23
CA GLN A 102 -6.66 -53.96 -6.79
C GLN A 102 -5.18 -53.77 -6.44
N ARG A 103 -4.28 -54.58 -7.01
CA ARG A 103 -2.84 -54.42 -6.83
C ARG A 103 -2.36 -53.06 -7.36
N CYS A 104 -2.72 -52.70 -8.58
CA CYS A 104 -2.36 -51.42 -9.18
C CYS A 104 -2.89 -50.22 -8.37
N ILE A 105 -4.11 -50.31 -7.83
CA ILE A 105 -4.68 -49.27 -6.95
C ILE A 105 -3.87 -49.16 -5.66
N GLY A 106 -3.46 -50.28 -5.06
CA GLY A 106 -2.59 -50.29 -3.88
C GLY A 106 -1.23 -49.64 -4.14
N GLU A 107 -0.61 -49.95 -5.28
CA GLU A 107 0.65 -49.34 -5.72
C GLU A 107 0.51 -47.84 -5.97
N LEU A 108 -0.58 -47.42 -6.61
CA LEU A 108 -0.87 -46.00 -6.83
C LEU A 108 -1.09 -45.26 -5.52
N ALA A 109 -1.83 -45.85 -4.57
CA ALA A 109 -2.05 -45.24 -3.26
C ALA A 109 -0.73 -45.03 -2.50
N LEU A 110 0.19 -46.00 -2.59
CA LEU A 110 1.54 -45.86 -2.03
C LEU A 110 2.35 -44.76 -2.72
N GLN A 111 2.29 -44.67 -4.06
CA GLN A 111 2.96 -43.60 -4.79
C GLN A 111 2.40 -42.22 -4.44
N VAL A 112 1.08 -42.07 -4.34
CA VAL A 112 0.44 -40.82 -3.93
C VAL A 112 0.85 -40.43 -2.51
N ALA A 113 0.92 -41.39 -1.59
CA ALA A 113 1.39 -41.16 -0.23
C ALA A 113 2.86 -40.68 -0.21
N ASP A 114 3.74 -41.28 -1.01
CA ASP A 114 5.14 -40.87 -1.11
C ASP A 114 5.29 -39.48 -1.75
N ILE A 115 4.50 -39.16 -2.78
CA ILE A 115 4.46 -37.82 -3.40
C ILE A 115 4.00 -36.78 -2.38
N ASN A 116 2.92 -37.04 -1.64
CA ASN A 116 2.43 -36.11 -0.61
C ASN A 116 3.48 -35.88 0.48
N LYS A 117 4.17 -36.93 0.93
CA LYS A 117 5.25 -36.81 1.93
C LYS A 117 6.45 -36.01 1.40
N LYS A 118 6.79 -36.17 0.12
CA LYS A 118 7.84 -35.36 -0.54
C LYS A 118 7.39 -33.90 -0.70
N ALA A 119 6.13 -33.66 -1.06
CA ALA A 119 5.56 -32.33 -1.19
C ALA A 119 5.54 -31.59 0.16
N GLU A 120 5.14 -32.25 1.25
CA GLU A 120 5.14 -31.68 2.59
C GLU A 120 6.54 -31.29 3.06
N ARG A 121 7.55 -32.14 2.80
CA ARG A 121 8.96 -31.80 3.04
C ARG A 121 9.42 -30.61 2.21
N SER A 122 9.04 -30.55 0.94
CA SER A 122 9.36 -29.42 0.06
C SER A 122 8.68 -28.12 0.51
N GLU A 123 7.42 -28.20 0.96
CA GLU A 123 6.68 -27.06 1.50
C GLU A 123 7.35 -26.52 2.77
N SER A 124 7.73 -27.39 3.70
CA SER A 124 8.45 -27.01 4.91
C SER A 124 9.78 -26.32 4.58
N MET A 125 10.56 -26.88 3.66
CA MET A 125 11.83 -26.29 3.23
C MET A 125 11.63 -24.91 2.58
N VAL A 126 10.65 -24.75 1.70
CA VAL A 126 10.35 -23.44 1.08
C VAL A 126 9.86 -22.43 2.11
N ARG A 127 9.06 -22.85 3.09
CA ARG A 127 8.60 -21.98 4.19
C ARG A 127 9.77 -21.49 5.04
N GLU A 128 10.75 -22.34 5.30
CA GLU A 128 11.97 -21.96 6.03
C GLU A 128 12.81 -20.95 5.23
N ILE A 129 13.11 -21.24 3.97
CA ILE A 129 13.86 -20.34 3.06
C ILE A 129 13.17 -18.97 2.96
N THR A 130 11.85 -18.95 2.77
CA THR A 130 11.09 -17.69 2.65
C THR A 130 11.00 -16.91 3.96
N SER A 131 11.10 -17.57 5.11
CA SER A 131 11.21 -16.92 6.42
C SER A 131 12.56 -16.23 6.58
N GLU A 132 13.66 -16.89 6.22
CA GLU A 132 15.01 -16.30 6.25
C GLU A 132 15.14 -15.09 5.32
N ILE A 133 14.57 -15.17 4.11
CA ILE A 133 14.55 -14.05 3.16
C ILE A 133 13.86 -12.82 3.78
N LYS A 134 12.72 -13.00 4.46
CA LYS A 134 12.02 -11.90 5.15
C LYS A 134 12.88 -11.29 6.25
N GLN A 135 13.59 -12.10 7.03
CA GLN A 135 14.50 -11.59 8.06
C GLN A 135 15.66 -10.80 7.43
N LEU A 136 16.22 -11.29 6.33
CA LEU A 136 17.27 -10.60 5.58
C LEU A 136 16.77 -9.26 5.01
N ASP A 137 15.57 -9.22 4.46
CA ASP A 137 14.94 -7.99 3.96
C ASP A 137 14.71 -6.98 5.10
N CYS A 138 14.25 -7.44 6.26
CA CYS A 138 14.12 -6.60 7.45
C CYS A 138 15.48 -6.06 7.89
N ALA A 139 16.53 -6.90 7.93
CA ALA A 139 17.88 -6.47 8.27
C ALA A 139 18.41 -5.43 7.26
N LYS A 140 18.24 -5.68 5.96
CA LYS A 140 18.64 -4.75 4.89
C LYS A 140 17.89 -3.42 5.00
N SER A 141 16.59 -3.45 5.25
CA SER A 141 15.77 -2.24 5.46
C SER A 141 16.27 -1.46 6.67
N ASN A 142 16.49 -2.12 7.80
CA ASN A 142 16.99 -1.48 9.02
C ASN A 142 18.38 -0.88 8.82
N LEU A 143 19.29 -1.58 8.15
CA LEU A 143 20.61 -1.07 7.80
C LEU A 143 20.52 0.14 6.87
N THR A 144 19.65 0.09 5.87
CA THR A 144 19.44 1.21 4.94
C THR A 144 18.91 2.44 5.69
N ALA A 145 17.90 2.25 6.54
CA ALA A 145 17.36 3.32 7.38
C ALA A 145 18.43 3.91 8.33
N ALA A 146 19.26 3.07 8.94
CA ALA A 146 20.34 3.50 9.82
C ALA A 146 21.42 4.31 9.08
N ILE A 147 21.84 3.85 7.89
CA ILE A 147 22.82 4.58 7.06
C ILE A 147 22.25 5.93 6.61
N THR A 148 21.00 5.97 6.16
CA THR A 148 20.35 7.23 5.77
C THR A 148 20.26 8.20 6.95
N ALA A 149 19.85 7.72 8.13
CA ALA A 149 19.81 8.54 9.33
C ALA A 149 21.21 9.05 9.71
N LEU A 150 22.24 8.22 9.63
CA LEU A 150 23.61 8.63 9.94
C LEU A 150 24.14 9.68 8.95
N ASN A 151 23.88 9.50 7.65
CA ASN A 151 24.23 10.48 6.61
C ASN A 151 23.51 11.81 6.85
N HIS A 152 22.22 11.78 7.16
CA HIS A 152 21.46 12.99 7.47
C HIS A 152 21.97 13.68 8.74
N LEU A 153 22.37 12.92 9.77
CA LEU A 153 22.97 13.47 10.98
C LEU A 153 24.32 14.12 10.70
N HIS A 154 25.15 13.49 9.88
CA HIS A 154 26.42 14.05 9.43
C HIS A 154 26.21 15.35 8.65
N MET A 155 25.29 15.36 7.69
CA MET A 155 24.91 16.57 6.95
C MET A 155 24.39 17.66 7.88
N LEU A 156 23.62 17.31 8.91
CA LEU A 156 23.08 18.27 9.86
C LEU A 156 24.20 18.91 10.69
N VAL A 157 25.10 18.13 11.28
CA VAL A 157 26.22 18.65 12.09
C VAL A 157 27.14 19.55 11.25
N GLY A 158 27.63 19.06 10.11
CA GLY A 158 28.48 19.87 9.23
C GLY A 158 27.76 21.07 8.63
N GLY A 159 26.45 20.92 8.37
CA GLY A 159 25.58 21.98 7.90
C GLY A 159 25.39 23.11 8.91
N VAL A 160 25.21 22.80 10.19
CA VAL A 160 25.10 23.82 11.25
C VAL A 160 26.39 24.63 11.37
N ASP A 161 27.55 23.97 11.32
CA ASP A 161 28.84 24.67 11.36
C ASP A 161 29.05 25.56 10.12
N ALA A 162 28.70 25.06 8.93
CA ALA A 162 28.75 25.84 7.69
C ALA A 162 27.81 27.06 7.74
N LEU A 163 26.55 26.87 8.18
CA LEU A 163 25.59 27.95 8.34
C LEU A 163 26.07 29.01 9.32
N ARG A 164 26.68 28.59 10.43
CA ARG A 164 27.24 29.50 11.42
C ARG A 164 28.34 30.36 10.80
N ASN A 165 29.26 29.74 10.06
CA ASN A 165 30.34 30.45 9.37
C ASN A 165 29.81 31.43 8.31
N MET A 166 28.86 30.99 7.47
CA MET A 166 28.25 31.85 6.45
C MET A 166 27.50 33.03 7.07
N THR A 167 26.82 32.82 8.20
CA THR A 167 26.13 33.88 8.96
C THR A 167 27.12 34.92 9.47
N HIS A 168 28.27 34.48 10.02
CA HIS A 168 29.35 35.37 10.43
C HIS A 168 29.94 36.17 9.26
N SER A 169 30.13 35.54 8.11
CA SER A 169 30.63 36.19 6.88
C SER A 169 29.59 37.04 6.14
N ARG A 170 28.35 37.12 6.67
CA ARG A 170 27.21 37.87 6.08
C ARG A 170 26.87 37.46 4.63
N GLN A 171 27.10 36.21 4.25
CA GLN A 171 26.85 35.71 2.89
C GLN A 171 25.37 35.33 2.70
N TYR A 172 24.46 36.31 2.75
CA TYR A 172 23.01 36.07 2.77
C TYR A 172 22.50 35.26 1.58
N LYS A 173 23.09 35.43 0.39
CA LYS A 173 22.69 34.71 -0.83
C LYS A 173 23.04 33.22 -0.76
N GLU A 174 24.19 32.88 -0.18
CA GLU A 174 24.70 31.52 -0.14
C GLU A 174 24.05 30.70 0.98
N ILE A 175 23.56 31.35 2.04
CA ILE A 175 22.89 30.71 3.18
C ILE A 175 21.55 30.06 2.80
N VAL A 176 20.87 30.56 1.77
CA VAL A 176 19.49 30.15 1.44
C VAL A 176 19.37 28.64 1.18
N LEU A 177 20.22 28.10 0.29
CA LEU A 177 20.14 26.67 -0.09
C LEU A 177 20.54 25.73 1.06
N PRO A 178 21.69 25.94 1.75
CA PRO A 178 22.04 25.12 2.91
C PRO A 178 21.00 25.20 4.03
N MET A 179 20.42 26.38 4.28
CA MET A 179 19.41 26.56 5.32
C MET A 179 18.14 25.77 4.98
N GLN A 180 17.70 25.80 3.73
CA GLN A 180 16.54 25.01 3.28
C GLN A 180 16.80 23.50 3.42
N ALA A 181 17.96 23.03 2.96
CA ALA A 181 18.33 21.61 3.06
C ALA A 181 18.37 21.13 4.52
N ILE A 182 18.95 21.93 5.42
CA ILE A 182 19.03 21.62 6.85
C ILE A 182 17.64 21.61 7.50
N MET A 183 16.75 22.53 7.10
CA MET A 183 15.37 22.53 7.58
C MET A 183 14.60 21.29 7.14
N GLU A 184 14.79 20.84 5.90
CA GLU A 184 14.17 19.61 5.38
C GLU A 184 14.70 18.35 6.10
N VAL A 185 16.02 18.29 6.34
CA VAL A 185 16.64 17.21 7.11
C VAL A 185 16.10 17.19 8.54
N LEU A 186 15.94 18.35 9.19
CA LEU A 186 15.35 18.43 10.53
C LEU A 186 13.91 17.91 10.58
N GLN A 187 13.13 18.07 9.50
CA GLN A 187 11.77 17.55 9.42
C GLN A 187 11.75 16.00 9.38
N HIS A 188 12.69 15.38 8.67
CA HIS A 188 12.84 13.93 8.66
C HIS A 188 13.24 13.35 10.03
N PHE A 189 13.82 14.19 10.89
CA PHE A 189 14.23 13.82 12.24
C PHE A 189 13.17 14.06 13.33
N GLU A 190 11.94 14.45 12.97
CA GLU A 190 10.88 14.69 13.96
C GLU A 190 10.57 13.46 14.84
N CYS A 191 10.71 12.25 14.30
CA CYS A 191 10.54 10.99 15.04
C CYS A 191 11.63 10.74 16.10
N TYR A 192 12.75 11.46 16.04
CA TYR A 192 13.90 11.30 16.95
C TYR A 192 13.98 12.42 18.00
N ARG A 193 12.88 13.16 18.21
CA ARG A 193 12.80 14.32 19.12
C ARG A 193 13.22 14.04 20.57
N SER A 194 13.17 12.79 21.01
CA SER A 194 13.58 12.37 22.36
C SER A 194 15.09 12.40 22.58
N ILE A 195 15.90 12.41 21.50
CA ILE A 195 17.36 12.43 21.59
C ILE A 195 17.83 13.84 21.93
N ARG A 196 18.56 13.97 23.05
CA ARG A 196 18.97 15.28 23.58
C ARG A 196 19.92 16.01 22.65
N GLU A 197 20.88 15.30 22.06
CA GLU A 197 21.90 15.83 21.16
C GLU A 197 21.26 16.41 19.89
N LEU A 198 20.28 15.72 19.33
CA LEU A 198 19.52 16.18 18.18
C LEU A 198 18.64 17.39 18.53
N SER A 199 18.04 17.40 19.72
CA SER A 199 17.29 18.56 20.20
C SER A 199 18.18 19.80 20.34
N ALA A 200 19.41 19.64 20.85
CA ALA A 200 20.38 20.72 20.95
C ALA A 200 20.78 21.25 19.57
N LEU A 201 20.96 20.37 18.58
CA LEU A 201 21.30 20.76 17.22
C LEU A 201 20.16 21.52 16.52
N ARG A 202 18.91 21.09 16.72
CA ARG A 202 17.73 21.83 16.25
C ARG A 202 17.63 23.22 16.91
N ASP A 203 17.91 23.29 18.21
CA ASP A 203 17.86 24.55 18.95
C ASP A 203 18.97 25.50 18.46
N GLN A 204 20.16 24.98 18.10
CA GLN A 204 21.22 25.74 17.44
C GLN A 204 20.77 26.29 16.07
N VAL A 205 20.13 25.48 15.21
CA VAL A 205 19.60 25.97 13.92
C VAL A 205 18.54 27.06 14.14
N THR A 206 17.69 26.90 15.14
CA THR A 206 16.67 27.91 15.50
C THR A 206 17.33 29.20 16.00
N ALA A 207 18.39 29.09 16.78
CA ALA A 207 19.17 30.24 17.23
C ALA A 207 19.86 30.96 16.06
N ILE A 208 20.48 30.22 15.13
CA ILE A 208 21.08 30.76 13.91
C ILE A 208 20.03 31.51 13.09
N ARG A 209 18.83 30.94 12.93
CA ARG A 209 17.73 31.60 12.19
C ARG A 209 17.32 32.92 12.84
N SER A 210 17.18 32.93 14.16
CA SER A 210 16.84 34.14 14.92
C SER A 210 17.96 35.19 14.84
N GLN A 211 19.22 34.76 14.90
CA GLN A 211 20.38 35.63 14.74
C GLN A 211 20.43 36.21 13.33
N LEU A 212 20.26 35.40 12.29
CA LEU A 212 20.26 35.81 10.90
C LEU A 212 19.13 36.83 10.64
N ALA A 213 17.94 36.58 11.17
CA ALA A 213 16.83 37.52 11.09
C ALA A 213 17.17 38.86 11.76
N ALA A 214 17.72 38.84 12.97
CA ALA A 214 18.14 40.05 13.67
C ALA A 214 19.24 40.82 12.92
N GLN A 215 20.21 40.09 12.36
CA GLN A 215 21.33 40.64 11.60
C GLN A 215 20.87 41.29 10.29
N ILE A 216 20.03 40.60 9.51
CA ILE A 216 19.44 41.16 8.29
C ILE A 216 18.63 42.41 8.63
N LEU A 217 17.81 42.37 9.69
CA LEU A 217 17.04 43.54 10.13
C LEU A 217 17.92 44.72 10.54
N ALA A 218 19.07 44.47 11.17
CA ALA A 218 20.02 45.50 11.57
C ALA A 218 20.70 46.11 10.33
N ASP A 219 21.21 45.26 9.44
CA ASP A 219 21.88 45.68 8.21
C ASP A 219 20.93 46.46 7.29
N PHE A 220 19.66 46.05 7.19
CA PHE A 220 18.66 46.81 6.45
C PHE A 220 18.37 48.17 7.09
N LYS A 221 18.27 48.25 8.42
CA LYS A 221 18.08 49.55 9.09
C LYS A 221 19.25 50.49 8.80
N GLU A 222 20.47 49.99 8.92
CA GLU A 222 21.69 50.76 8.65
C GLU A 222 21.78 51.18 7.18
N ALA A 223 21.49 50.27 6.24
CA ALA A 223 21.48 50.59 4.81
C ALA A 223 20.42 51.65 4.46
N PHE A 224 19.24 51.59 5.09
CA PHE A 224 18.19 52.59 4.87
C PHE A 224 18.57 53.96 5.42
N THR A 225 19.12 54.06 6.63
CA THR A 225 19.35 55.36 7.29
C THR A 225 20.82 55.78 7.35
N GLY A 226 21.69 55.09 6.61
CA GLY A 226 23.12 55.33 6.55
C GLY A 226 23.49 56.48 5.60
N THR A 227 24.38 56.20 4.66
CA THR A 227 25.13 57.20 3.89
C THR A 227 24.25 58.21 3.14
N GLU A 228 23.17 57.77 2.49
CA GLU A 228 22.30 58.67 1.72
C GLU A 228 21.54 59.63 2.64
N TYR A 229 20.93 59.10 3.71
CA TYR A 229 20.18 59.91 4.66
C TYR A 229 21.10 60.91 5.37
N GLN A 230 22.27 60.45 5.82
CA GLN A 230 23.27 61.31 6.47
C GLN A 230 23.77 62.41 5.54
N HIS A 231 24.01 62.12 4.27
CA HIS A 231 24.45 63.13 3.30
C HIS A 231 23.35 64.17 3.00
N LEU A 232 22.11 63.73 2.78
CA LEU A 232 20.99 64.62 2.47
C LEU A 232 20.57 65.52 3.64
N PHE A 233 20.71 65.02 4.86
CA PHE A 233 20.21 65.69 6.07
C PHE A 233 21.32 66.03 7.09
N SER A 234 22.56 66.14 6.62
CA SER A 234 23.71 66.63 7.39
C SER A 234 23.48 68.04 7.92
N ALA A 235 24.11 68.38 9.05
CA ALA A 235 23.96 69.68 9.72
C ALA A 235 24.45 70.88 8.89
N GLU A 236 25.29 70.62 7.90
CA GLU A 236 25.83 71.61 6.97
C GLU A 236 24.80 72.02 5.91
N GLN A 237 23.79 71.17 5.64
CA GLN A 237 22.79 71.41 4.61
C GLN A 237 21.63 72.24 5.18
N GLU A 238 21.30 73.38 4.54
CA GLU A 238 20.11 74.17 4.92
C GLU A 238 18.81 73.36 4.78
N GLN A 239 18.77 72.43 3.84
CA GLN A 239 17.63 71.54 3.61
C GLN A 239 17.39 70.54 4.74
N ALA A 240 18.34 70.38 5.65
CA ALA A 240 18.21 69.57 6.86
C ALA A 240 17.50 70.31 8.00
N TRP A 241 17.36 71.64 7.88
CA TRP A 241 16.75 72.49 8.91
C TRP A 241 15.27 72.19 9.11
N VAL A 242 14.77 72.50 10.30
CA VAL A 242 13.40 72.18 10.72
C VAL A 242 12.33 72.88 9.87
N SER A 243 12.68 73.95 9.15
CA SER A 243 11.80 74.60 8.16
C SER A 243 11.41 73.69 7.00
N HIS A 244 12.21 72.67 6.72
CA HIS A 244 12.03 71.71 5.64
C HIS A 244 11.79 70.29 6.16
N VAL A 245 11.26 70.15 7.37
CA VAL A 245 11.02 68.84 8.01
C VAL A 245 10.15 67.91 7.15
N GLU A 246 9.26 68.46 6.31
CA GLU A 246 8.47 67.68 5.36
C GLU A 246 9.32 66.91 4.35
N ARG A 247 10.52 67.38 4.02
CA ARG A 247 11.45 66.68 3.13
C ARG A 247 11.92 65.36 3.73
N ARG A 248 12.16 65.31 5.04
CA ARG A 248 12.50 64.07 5.75
C ARG A 248 11.35 63.07 5.64
N TYR A 249 10.11 63.51 5.85
CA TYR A 249 8.92 62.66 5.72
C TYR A 249 8.66 62.19 4.29
N ALA A 250 8.84 63.06 3.30
CA ALA A 250 8.73 62.72 1.89
C ALA A 250 9.82 61.73 1.46
N TRP A 251 11.04 61.88 1.99
CA TRP A 251 12.12 60.92 1.78
C TRP A 251 11.75 59.53 2.30
N LEU A 252 11.25 59.41 3.55
CA LEU A 252 10.82 58.12 4.08
C LEU A 252 9.69 57.51 3.25
N LYS A 253 8.67 58.30 2.89
CA LYS A 253 7.54 57.81 2.09
C LYS A 253 7.99 57.20 0.76
N ARG A 254 8.89 57.88 0.04
CA ARG A 254 9.44 57.40 -1.24
C ARG A 254 10.23 56.10 -1.05
N HIS A 255 11.10 56.04 -0.04
CA HIS A 255 11.94 54.86 0.21
C HIS A 255 11.13 53.66 0.69
N LEU A 256 10.11 53.86 1.54
CA LEU A 256 9.21 52.78 1.95
C LEU A 256 8.38 52.26 0.78
N LEU A 257 7.94 53.14 -0.14
CA LEU A 257 7.19 52.72 -1.33
C LEU A 257 8.08 51.90 -2.27
N ALA A 258 9.28 52.38 -2.59
CA ALA A 258 10.24 51.67 -3.43
C ALA A 258 10.65 50.31 -2.83
N PHE A 259 10.79 50.24 -1.50
CA PHE A 259 11.02 49.00 -0.78
C PHE A 259 9.85 48.02 -0.92
N GLU A 260 8.62 48.50 -0.78
CA GLU A 260 7.42 47.68 -0.88
C GLU A 260 7.20 47.11 -2.29
N GLU A 261 7.55 47.88 -3.32
CA GLU A 261 7.44 47.45 -4.71
C GLU A 261 8.49 46.40 -5.10
N SER A 262 9.67 46.43 -4.48
CA SER A 262 10.83 45.61 -4.90
C SER A 262 11.16 44.44 -3.98
N LEU A 263 11.20 44.68 -2.67
CA LEU A 263 11.82 43.76 -1.70
C LEU A 263 10.86 43.25 -0.62
N ALA A 264 9.69 43.89 -0.41
CA ALA A 264 8.78 43.48 0.66
C ALA A 264 8.26 42.05 0.51
N GLY A 265 8.09 41.56 -0.73
CA GLY A 265 7.67 40.17 -0.98
C GLY A 265 8.69 39.11 -0.56
N LEU A 266 9.96 39.49 -0.34
CA LEU A 266 11.02 38.56 0.08
C LEU A 266 11.01 38.29 1.59
N PHE A 267 10.41 39.19 2.38
CA PHE A 267 10.48 39.11 3.83
C PHE A 267 9.16 38.59 4.44
N PRO A 268 9.23 37.78 5.50
CA PRO A 268 8.03 37.35 6.21
C PRO A 268 7.23 38.55 6.74
N PRO A 269 5.88 38.57 6.55
CA PRO A 269 5.03 39.66 7.06
C PRO A 269 5.17 39.88 8.57
N ALA A 270 5.43 38.80 9.32
CA ALA A 270 5.65 38.81 10.77
C ALA A 270 6.83 39.69 11.21
N TRP A 271 7.81 39.96 10.34
CA TRP A 271 8.94 40.83 10.67
C TRP A 271 8.55 42.30 10.77
N ARG A 272 7.43 42.69 10.14
CA ARG A 272 6.94 44.08 10.08
C ARG A 272 8.05 45.06 9.73
N LEU A 273 8.82 44.73 8.69
CA LEU A 273 10.07 45.44 8.36
C LEU A 273 9.82 46.93 8.08
N SER A 274 8.79 47.28 7.30
CA SER A 274 8.41 48.68 7.03
C SER A 274 8.14 49.48 8.31
N GLU A 275 7.45 48.88 9.30
CA GLU A 275 7.17 49.51 10.60
C GLU A 275 8.48 49.74 11.38
N ARG A 276 9.36 48.73 11.42
CA ARG A 276 10.65 48.81 12.11
C ARG A 276 11.60 49.84 11.48
N ILE A 277 11.60 49.97 10.15
CA ILE A 277 12.36 51.00 9.43
C ILE A 277 11.79 52.37 9.75
N ALA A 278 10.47 52.55 9.68
CA ALA A 278 9.83 53.83 10.02
C ALA A 278 10.11 54.24 11.47
N GLN A 279 10.06 53.30 12.42
CA GLN A 279 10.40 53.56 13.81
C GLN A 279 11.87 53.97 13.97
N HIS A 280 12.79 53.29 13.27
CA HIS A 280 14.22 53.64 13.31
C HIS A 280 14.49 55.03 12.73
N PHE A 281 13.88 55.33 11.58
CA PHE A 281 13.91 56.65 10.96
C PHE A 281 13.40 57.74 11.90
N CYS A 282 12.30 57.51 12.62
CA CYS A 282 11.76 58.48 13.58
C CYS A 282 12.75 58.75 14.72
N LYS A 283 13.44 57.72 15.22
CA LYS A 283 14.46 57.86 16.26
C LYS A 283 15.66 58.68 15.78
N ILE A 284 16.16 58.40 14.59
CA ILE A 284 17.27 59.16 13.99
C ILE A 284 16.85 60.60 13.73
N THR A 285 15.71 60.81 13.06
CA THR A 285 15.18 62.15 12.76
C THR A 285 15.01 62.99 14.04
N ARG A 286 14.50 62.39 15.13
CA ARG A 286 14.40 63.06 16.42
C ARG A 286 15.77 63.47 16.96
N SER A 287 16.74 62.57 16.91
CA SER A 287 18.11 62.83 17.37
C SER A 287 18.76 63.96 16.58
N ASP A 288 18.67 63.91 15.26
CA ASP A 288 19.24 64.91 14.36
C ASP A 288 18.58 66.28 14.54
N LEU A 289 17.25 66.34 14.55
CA LEU A 289 16.53 67.60 14.73
C LEU A 289 16.80 68.20 16.11
N ALA A 290 16.90 67.39 17.17
CA ALA A 290 17.26 67.86 18.50
C ALA A 290 18.66 68.47 18.53
N ALA A 291 19.64 67.81 17.89
CA ALA A 291 21.00 68.33 17.77
C ALA A 291 21.04 69.64 16.95
N LEU A 292 20.37 69.67 15.80
CA LEU A 292 20.32 70.85 14.93
C LEU A 292 19.68 72.06 15.61
N MET A 293 18.52 71.86 16.24
CA MET A 293 17.82 72.94 16.96
C MET A 293 18.62 73.44 18.18
N SER A 294 19.42 72.57 18.80
CA SER A 294 20.33 72.98 19.89
C SER A 294 21.48 73.85 19.37
N SER A 295 22.06 73.50 18.22
CA SER A 295 23.16 74.27 17.60
C SER A 295 22.72 75.61 17.02
N ARG A 296 21.51 75.70 16.45
CA ARG A 296 20.96 76.92 15.83
C ARG A 296 19.84 77.55 16.67
N ARG A 297 20.04 77.61 17.98
CA ARG A 297 19.00 78.04 18.94
C ARG A 297 18.42 79.43 18.66
N SER A 298 19.24 80.35 18.14
CA SER A 298 18.84 81.72 17.80
C SER A 298 17.91 81.82 16.59
N GLU A 299 17.87 80.80 15.73
CA GLU A 299 17.03 80.75 14.53
C GLU A 299 15.67 80.09 14.80
N VAL A 300 15.41 79.64 16.03
CA VAL A 300 14.16 78.98 16.41
C VAL A 300 13.13 80.02 16.84
N ASP A 301 12.04 80.13 16.06
CA ASP A 301 10.89 80.97 16.40
C ASP A 301 9.59 80.16 16.56
N VAL A 302 8.57 80.79 17.14
CA VAL A 302 7.27 80.12 17.43
C VAL A 302 6.56 79.71 16.15
N LYS A 303 6.66 80.50 15.07
CA LYS A 303 5.98 80.21 13.79
C LYS A 303 6.56 78.98 13.11
N LEU A 304 7.89 78.86 13.09
CA LEU A 304 8.64 77.72 12.59
C LEU A 304 8.31 76.45 13.37
N LEU A 305 8.25 76.54 14.71
CA LEU A 305 7.88 75.41 15.55
C LEU A 305 6.43 74.96 15.32
N LEU A 306 5.48 75.90 15.23
CA LEU A 306 4.08 75.58 14.91
C LEU A 306 3.96 74.90 13.54
N TYR A 307 4.67 75.40 12.53
CA TYR A 307 4.73 74.78 11.21
C TYR A 307 5.28 73.35 11.29
N ALA A 308 6.42 73.15 11.95
CA ALA A 308 7.06 71.85 12.07
C ALA A 308 6.21 70.85 12.84
N ILE A 309 5.57 71.26 13.95
CA ILE A 309 4.66 70.43 14.75
C ILE A 309 3.46 70.01 13.90
N GLN A 310 2.84 70.93 13.16
CA GLN A 310 1.70 70.61 12.30
C GLN A 310 2.08 69.58 11.22
N LYS A 311 3.26 69.72 10.59
CA LYS A 311 3.77 68.76 9.60
C LYS A 311 4.08 67.41 10.24
N THR A 312 4.70 67.41 11.43
CA THR A 312 5.01 66.19 12.20
C THR A 312 3.73 65.44 12.57
N TYR A 313 2.73 66.14 13.10
CA TYR A 313 1.44 65.57 13.47
C TYR A 313 0.73 64.91 12.28
N ASN A 314 0.69 65.59 11.13
CA ASN A 314 0.10 65.01 9.91
C ASN A 314 0.85 63.75 9.44
N PHE A 315 2.17 63.71 9.62
CA PHE A 315 2.97 62.54 9.32
C PHE A 315 2.73 61.39 10.31
N GLU A 316 2.62 61.68 11.61
CA GLU A 316 2.29 60.70 12.64
C GLU A 316 0.92 60.05 12.39
N LEU A 317 -0.10 60.85 12.06
CA LEU A 317 -1.42 60.34 11.69
C LEU A 317 -1.36 59.38 10.49
N LEU A 318 -0.52 59.69 9.49
CA LEU A 318 -0.31 58.84 8.33
C LEU A 318 0.35 57.51 8.71
N LEU A 319 1.40 57.54 9.54
CA LEU A 319 2.06 56.31 10.02
C LEU A 319 1.11 55.47 10.87
N HIS A 320 0.33 56.12 11.75
CA HIS A 320 -0.67 55.46 12.58
C HIS A 320 -1.70 54.75 11.71
N LYS A 321 -2.33 55.45 10.76
CA LYS A 321 -3.30 54.85 9.83
C LYS A 321 -2.69 53.69 9.04
N ARG A 322 -1.43 53.82 8.59
CA ARG A 322 -0.75 52.79 7.79
C ARG A 322 -0.41 51.53 8.58
N PHE A 323 0.11 51.65 9.81
CA PHE A 323 0.62 50.50 10.56
C PHE A 323 -0.37 49.92 11.57
N THR A 324 -1.35 50.70 12.04
CA THR A 324 -2.40 50.24 12.96
C THR A 324 -3.74 49.98 12.27
N GLY A 325 -4.02 50.65 11.14
CA GLY A 325 -5.27 50.51 10.39
C GLY A 325 -5.48 49.17 9.67
N ASN A 326 -4.48 48.28 9.68
CA ASN A 326 -4.54 46.93 9.10
C ASN A 326 -4.71 45.80 10.15
N GLN A 327 -5.04 46.12 11.40
CA GLN A 327 -5.27 45.12 12.46
C GLN A 327 -6.75 44.85 12.79
N TYR A 328 -7.67 45.13 11.88
CA TYR A 328 -9.06 44.69 11.98
C TYR A 328 -9.53 44.01 10.70
#